data_AF-A0A8I2ZR40-F1
#
_entry.id   AF-A0A8I2ZR40-F1
#
_cell.length_a   1.000
_cell.length_b   1.000
_cell.length_c   1.000
_cell.angle_alpha   90.00
_cell.angle_beta   90.00
_cell.angle_gamma   90.00
#
_symmetry.space_group_name_H-M   'P 1'
#
loop_
_entity.id
_entity.type
_entity.pdbx_description
1 polymer ?
#
loop_
_entity_poly.entity_id
_entity_poly.type
_entity_poly.pdbx_seq_one_letter_code
_entity_poly.pdbx_strand_id
1 'polypeptide(L)'
;MLPSHLLSEAAVKTLKDPSKYLPALQYGDDAGYEPLRKEIASWISNVDGRAHLPEHICVTAGACLGMASVLQSFTDPSITRAVWIVAPAYHLSFGMFKDAGFENRLMSVPEETDGIDLEWLGIQLAMCDEGHSQPELDPRKPGSGRKFYRHVIYTVPTCANPSGRTMSLSTRSRLVALARKHDALIICDDVYDLLQWPLLPNSLLPEPLPACPENENYKVYPPVQLPENTALPRLSDLDLDLGPSAHDVQNGNHSGHAISNNSFSKILGPGVRTGWVQGTPAFIHGLSQTGSTVSGGAPSQFASAIVHELLQSGRLEEHIARCVRPGLQRRHAILARAVGTSAAI
;
A
#
# COMPACT_ATOMS: atom_id res chain seq x y z
N MET A 1 -4.19 -19.92 -8.43
CA MET A 1 -3.43 -19.02 -7.53
C MET A 1 -4.28 -18.50 -6.38
N LEU A 2 -5.62 -18.55 -6.41
CA LEU A 2 -6.40 -18.21 -5.21
C LEU A 2 -6.31 -19.33 -4.16
N PRO A 3 -6.02 -19.03 -2.89
CA PRO A 3 -5.81 -20.03 -1.84
C PRO A 3 -7.11 -20.38 -1.10
N SER A 4 -8.13 -20.88 -1.81
CA SER A 4 -9.45 -21.16 -1.21
C SER A 4 -9.39 -22.14 -0.03
N HIS A 5 -8.58 -23.20 -0.13
CA HIS A 5 -8.41 -24.17 0.96
C HIS A 5 -7.72 -23.54 2.18
N LEU A 6 -6.68 -22.71 2.00
CA LEU A 6 -6.05 -21.98 3.11
C LEU A 6 -7.05 -21.10 3.85
N LEU A 7 -7.86 -20.33 3.09
CA LEU A 7 -8.90 -19.47 3.66
C LEU A 7 -9.96 -20.29 4.39
N SER A 8 -10.37 -21.44 3.85
CA SER A 8 -11.32 -22.36 4.47
C SER A 8 -10.78 -22.90 5.80
N GLU A 9 -9.55 -23.42 5.81
CA GLU A 9 -8.91 -23.95 7.01
C GLU A 9 -8.73 -22.88 8.09
N ALA A 10 -8.28 -21.68 7.72
CA ALA A 10 -8.13 -20.55 8.63
C ALA A 10 -9.48 -20.08 9.21
N ALA A 11 -10.53 -20.05 8.39
CA ALA A 11 -11.89 -19.73 8.84
C ALA A 11 -12.42 -20.78 9.83
N VAL A 12 -12.25 -22.07 9.53
CA VAL A 12 -12.65 -23.16 10.44
C VAL A 12 -11.90 -23.07 11.76
N LYS A 13 -10.58 -22.82 11.74
CA LYS A 13 -9.78 -22.70 12.95
C LYS A 13 -10.19 -21.48 13.79
N THR A 14 -10.45 -20.35 13.14
CA THR A 14 -10.95 -19.14 13.80
C THR A 14 -12.32 -19.36 14.44
N LEU A 15 -13.26 -19.98 13.71
CA LEU A 15 -14.64 -20.17 14.16
C LEU A 15 -14.81 -21.30 15.20
N LYS A 16 -13.87 -22.23 15.32
CA LYS A 16 -13.92 -23.31 16.32
C LYS A 16 -13.42 -22.90 17.70
N ASP A 17 -12.65 -21.82 17.79
CA ASP A 17 -12.02 -21.38 19.03
C ASP A 17 -12.74 -20.14 19.59
N PRO A 18 -13.46 -20.25 20.73
CA PRO A 18 -14.13 -19.11 21.36
C PRO A 18 -13.22 -17.92 21.64
N SER A 19 -11.94 -18.15 21.94
CA SER A 19 -10.98 -17.06 22.17
C SER A 19 -10.68 -16.25 20.89
N LYS A 20 -10.94 -16.83 19.71
CA LYS A 20 -10.72 -16.19 18.40
C LYS A 20 -12.02 -15.66 17.80
N TYR A 21 -13.10 -16.45 17.77
CA TYR A 21 -14.32 -15.99 17.10
C TYR A 21 -15.06 -14.91 17.88
N LEU A 22 -14.99 -14.89 19.22
CA LEU A 22 -15.66 -13.86 20.02
C LEU A 22 -15.16 -12.45 19.64
N PRO A 23 -13.85 -12.14 19.69
CA PRO A 23 -13.38 -10.81 19.28
C PRO A 23 -13.47 -10.57 17.76
N ALA A 24 -13.48 -11.62 16.93
CA ALA A 24 -13.61 -11.49 15.47
C ALA A 24 -15.03 -11.12 15.01
N LEU A 25 -16.06 -11.47 15.78
CA LEU A 25 -17.47 -11.24 15.47
C LEU A 25 -18.08 -10.01 16.20
N GLN A 26 -17.27 -9.27 16.94
CA GLN A 26 -17.67 -8.06 17.66
C GLN A 26 -17.13 -6.80 16.98
N TYR A 27 -17.59 -5.63 17.42
CA TYR A 27 -16.89 -4.38 17.14
C TYR A 27 -15.46 -4.43 17.71
N GLY A 28 -14.55 -3.74 17.03
CA GLY A 28 -13.12 -3.75 17.34
C GLY A 28 -12.56 -2.35 17.58
N ASP A 29 -11.26 -2.29 17.80
CA ASP A 29 -10.55 -1.02 17.90
C ASP A 29 -10.59 -0.24 16.58
N ASP A 30 -10.55 1.09 16.66
CA ASP A 30 -10.59 1.99 15.50
C ASP A 30 -9.44 1.75 14.52
N ALA A 31 -8.24 1.46 15.01
CA ALA A 31 -7.10 1.15 14.15
C ALA A 31 -7.15 -0.28 13.58
N GLY A 32 -8.05 -1.11 14.10
CA GLY A 32 -8.39 -2.45 13.62
C GLY A 32 -7.89 -3.58 14.48
N TYR A 33 -8.28 -4.80 14.09
CA TYR A 33 -8.05 -6.03 14.84
C TYR A 33 -6.59 -6.16 15.31
N GLU A 34 -6.39 -5.98 16.62
CA GLU A 34 -5.06 -5.82 17.22
C GLU A 34 -4.12 -7.00 16.97
N PRO A 35 -4.56 -8.28 17.04
CA PRO A 35 -3.70 -9.41 16.69
C PRO A 35 -3.21 -9.36 15.25
N LEU A 36 -4.06 -8.92 14.30
CA LEU A 36 -3.63 -8.76 12.91
C LEU A 36 -2.58 -7.65 12.78
N ARG A 37 -2.75 -6.52 13.45
CA ARG A 37 -1.77 -5.40 13.39
C ARG A 37 -0.40 -5.84 13.88
N LYS A 38 -0.34 -6.58 14.99
CA LYS A 38 0.89 -7.18 15.52
C LYS A 38 1.54 -8.12 14.51
N GLU A 39 0.73 -8.98 13.91
CA GLU A 39 1.25 -9.97 12.97
C GLU A 39 1.72 -9.34 11.66
N ILE A 40 1.02 -8.31 11.14
CA ILE A 40 1.49 -7.55 9.96
C ILE A 40 2.82 -6.86 10.28
N ALA A 41 2.96 -6.22 11.45
CA ALA A 41 4.21 -5.58 11.85
C ALA A 41 5.38 -6.58 11.88
N SER A 42 5.18 -7.72 12.54
CA SER A 42 6.15 -8.82 12.60
C SER A 42 6.51 -9.34 11.21
N TRP A 43 5.50 -9.62 10.39
CA TRP A 43 5.68 -10.18 9.05
C TRP A 43 6.45 -9.24 8.13
N ILE A 44 6.08 -7.95 8.08
CA ILE A 44 6.79 -6.97 7.26
C ILE A 44 8.23 -6.81 7.76
N SER A 45 8.45 -6.85 9.08
CA SER A 45 9.81 -6.79 9.66
C SER A 45 10.70 -7.93 9.21
N ASN A 46 10.14 -9.13 9.05
CA ASN A 46 10.88 -10.27 8.53
C ASN A 46 11.16 -10.15 7.02
N VAL A 47 10.28 -9.47 6.27
CA VAL A 47 10.43 -9.29 4.82
C VAL A 47 11.55 -8.31 4.47
N ASP A 48 11.59 -7.15 5.13
CA ASP A 48 12.53 -6.08 4.79
C ASP A 48 13.68 -5.91 5.81
N GLY A 49 13.66 -6.66 6.91
CA GLY A 49 14.69 -6.62 7.96
C GLY A 49 14.62 -5.38 8.86
N ARG A 50 13.57 -4.55 8.75
CA ARG A 50 13.38 -3.34 9.56
C ARG A 50 12.38 -3.61 10.67
N ALA A 51 12.58 -3.02 11.85
CA ALA A 51 11.61 -3.14 12.93
C ALA A 51 10.37 -2.29 12.65
N HIS A 52 9.23 -2.94 12.42
CA HIS A 52 7.91 -2.30 12.33
C HIS A 52 7.11 -2.55 13.60
N LEU A 53 6.27 -1.59 13.97
CA LEU A 53 5.47 -1.64 15.19
C LEU A 53 3.97 -1.55 14.87
N PRO A 54 3.07 -2.16 15.67
CA PRO A 54 1.64 -2.17 15.41
C PRO A 54 1.02 -0.77 15.34
N GLU A 55 1.53 0.19 16.11
CA GLU A 55 1.11 1.60 16.07
C GLU A 55 1.34 2.28 14.72
N HIS A 56 2.17 1.72 13.85
CA HIS A 56 2.37 2.20 12.49
C HIS A 56 1.37 1.61 11.49
N ILE A 57 0.40 0.80 11.93
CA ILE A 57 -0.51 0.06 11.05
C ILE A 57 -1.97 0.38 11.40
N CYS A 58 -2.74 0.80 10.39
CA CYS A 58 -4.20 0.87 10.44
C CYS A 58 -4.77 -0.17 9.48
N VAL A 59 -5.62 -1.09 9.95
CA VAL A 59 -6.33 -2.02 9.08
C VAL A 59 -7.38 -1.27 8.26
N THR A 60 -7.53 -1.65 7.00
CA THR A 60 -8.50 -1.04 6.07
C THR A 60 -9.26 -2.11 5.30
N ALA A 61 -10.35 -1.71 4.64
CA ALA A 61 -11.12 -2.59 3.75
C ALA A 61 -10.47 -2.72 2.36
N GLY A 62 -9.14 -2.91 2.34
CA GLY A 62 -8.31 -2.92 1.14
C GLY A 62 -7.88 -1.52 0.68
N ALA A 63 -6.92 -1.48 -0.25
CA ALA A 63 -6.24 -0.25 -0.68
C ALA A 63 -7.17 0.88 -1.15
N CYS A 64 -8.24 0.60 -1.89
CA CYS A 64 -9.15 1.66 -2.37
C CYS A 64 -9.89 2.36 -1.20
N LEU A 65 -10.45 1.59 -0.26
CA LEU A 65 -11.15 2.19 0.89
C LEU A 65 -10.17 2.81 1.90
N GLY A 66 -8.94 2.27 1.99
CA GLY A 66 -7.85 2.92 2.71
C GLY A 66 -7.53 4.30 2.13
N MET A 67 -7.34 4.39 0.81
CA MET A 67 -7.09 5.65 0.11
C MET A 67 -8.26 6.63 0.24
N ALA A 68 -9.50 6.19 0.10
CA ALA A 68 -10.67 7.05 0.29
C ALA A 68 -10.73 7.62 1.72
N SER A 69 -10.40 6.82 2.73
CA SER A 69 -10.35 7.26 4.14
C SER A 69 -9.20 8.25 4.37
N VAL A 70 -8.04 8.03 3.73
CA VAL A 70 -6.91 8.97 3.75
C VAL A 70 -7.32 10.31 3.14
N LEU A 71 -7.94 10.31 1.96
CA LEU A 71 -8.40 11.54 1.32
C LEU A 71 -9.42 12.28 2.18
N GLN A 72 -10.42 11.58 2.73
CA GLN A 72 -11.43 12.17 3.61
C GLN A 72 -10.83 12.82 4.87
N SER A 73 -9.78 12.22 5.43
CA SER A 73 -9.20 12.63 6.71
C SER A 73 -8.06 13.65 6.58
N PHE A 74 -7.29 13.62 5.49
CA PHE A 74 -6.04 14.40 5.37
C PHE A 74 -6.03 15.39 4.21
N THR A 75 -7.15 15.56 3.52
CA THR A 75 -7.28 16.56 2.45
C THR A 75 -8.49 17.44 2.67
N ASP A 76 -8.42 18.65 2.12
CA ASP A 76 -9.54 19.57 2.07
C ASP A 76 -9.49 20.37 0.77
N PRO A 77 -10.57 20.42 -0.02
CA PRO A 77 -10.64 21.23 -1.24
C PRO A 77 -10.25 22.72 -1.10
N SER A 78 -10.32 23.32 0.08
CA SER A 78 -9.87 24.69 0.34
C SER A 78 -8.39 24.82 0.68
N ILE A 79 -7.74 23.73 1.12
CA ILE A 79 -6.32 23.70 1.53
C ILE A 79 -5.45 22.95 0.52
N THR A 80 -5.90 21.77 0.10
CA THR A 80 -5.21 20.88 -0.83
C THR A 80 -5.34 21.42 -2.25
N ARG A 81 -4.21 21.89 -2.79
CA ARG A 81 -4.07 22.65 -4.04
C ARG A 81 -4.12 21.75 -5.27
N ALA A 82 -3.46 20.60 -5.22
CA ALA A 82 -3.38 19.68 -6.35
C ALA A 82 -3.11 18.22 -5.91
N VAL A 83 -3.51 17.29 -6.78
CA VAL A 83 -3.15 15.87 -6.71
C VAL A 83 -2.26 15.54 -7.89
N TRP A 84 -1.01 15.17 -7.61
CA TRP A 84 0.03 14.86 -8.59
C TRP A 84 0.10 13.35 -8.78
N ILE A 85 -0.18 12.87 -9.98
CA ILE A 85 -0.32 11.45 -10.30
C ILE A 85 0.78 11.06 -11.29
N VAL A 86 1.66 10.14 -10.91
CA VAL A 86 2.67 9.59 -11.84
C VAL A 86 1.98 8.88 -13.00
N ALA A 87 2.30 9.29 -14.24
CA ALA A 87 1.66 8.80 -15.45
C ALA A 87 2.64 7.94 -16.29
N PRO A 88 2.20 6.78 -16.81
CA PRO A 88 0.84 6.23 -16.74
C PRO A 88 0.48 5.70 -15.35
N ALA A 89 -0.83 5.71 -15.01
CA ALA A 89 -1.31 5.37 -13.67
C ALA A 89 -2.47 4.36 -13.67
N TYR A 90 -2.75 3.78 -12.50
CA TYR A 90 -3.98 3.04 -12.23
C TYR A 90 -5.21 3.97 -12.29
N HIS A 91 -5.82 4.09 -13.46
CA HIS A 91 -6.90 5.05 -13.75
C HIS A 91 -8.14 4.93 -12.86
N LEU A 92 -8.44 3.76 -12.28
CA LEU A 92 -9.58 3.61 -11.35
C LEU A 92 -9.35 4.38 -10.03
N SER A 93 -8.11 4.79 -9.73
CA SER A 93 -7.83 5.70 -8.62
C SER A 93 -8.45 7.09 -8.81
N PHE A 94 -8.66 7.52 -10.06
CA PHE A 94 -9.09 8.88 -10.37
C PHE A 94 -10.49 9.18 -9.82
N GLY A 95 -11.37 8.19 -9.78
CA GLY A 95 -12.69 8.33 -9.16
C GLY A 95 -12.60 8.75 -7.70
N MET A 96 -11.69 8.16 -6.92
CA MET A 96 -11.53 8.49 -5.50
C MET A 96 -11.06 9.92 -5.27
N PHE A 97 -10.16 10.43 -6.11
CA PHE A 97 -9.73 11.83 -6.04
C PHE A 97 -10.85 12.79 -6.48
N LYS A 98 -11.64 12.42 -7.49
CA LYS A 98 -12.81 13.18 -7.92
C LYS A 98 -13.88 13.25 -6.82
N ASP A 99 -14.20 12.12 -6.20
CA ASP A 99 -15.13 12.02 -5.07
C ASP A 99 -14.68 12.87 -3.87
N ALA A 100 -13.37 13.04 -3.70
CA ALA A 100 -12.77 13.92 -2.68
C ALA A 100 -12.73 15.41 -3.08
N GLY A 101 -13.24 15.80 -4.25
CA GLY A 101 -13.34 17.20 -4.70
C GLY A 101 -12.16 17.72 -5.52
N PHE A 102 -11.35 16.83 -6.11
CA PHE A 102 -10.15 17.18 -6.87
C PHE A 102 -10.26 17.02 -8.39
N GLU A 103 -11.47 16.92 -8.95
CA GLU A 103 -11.67 16.64 -10.38
C GLU A 103 -10.88 17.56 -11.32
N ASN A 104 -10.86 18.87 -11.06
CA ASN A 104 -10.13 19.86 -11.88
C ASN A 104 -8.70 20.11 -11.40
N ARG A 105 -8.16 19.26 -10.53
CA ARG A 105 -6.87 19.43 -9.84
C ARG A 105 -6.00 18.16 -9.89
N LEU A 106 -6.32 17.24 -10.80
CA LEU A 106 -5.51 16.05 -11.07
C LEU A 106 -4.44 16.41 -12.11
N MET A 107 -3.18 16.43 -11.67
CA MET A 107 -2.03 16.80 -12.48
C MET A 107 -1.21 15.56 -12.82
N SER A 108 -0.89 15.33 -14.09
CA SER A 108 -0.02 14.22 -14.50
C SER A 108 1.45 14.56 -14.27
N VAL A 109 2.20 13.66 -13.64
CA VAL A 109 3.66 13.75 -13.51
C VAL A 109 4.29 12.74 -14.47
N PRO A 110 5.21 13.14 -15.37
CA PRO A 110 5.89 12.20 -16.25
C PRO A 110 6.65 11.11 -15.49
N GLU A 111 6.71 9.91 -16.08
CA GLU A 111 7.53 8.80 -15.60
C GLU A 111 8.76 8.60 -16.51
N GLU A 112 9.94 8.76 -15.94
CA GLU A 112 11.26 8.46 -16.49
C GLU A 112 11.71 7.03 -16.17
N THR A 113 12.87 6.62 -16.69
CA THR A 113 13.40 5.25 -16.53
C THR A 113 13.43 4.77 -15.07
N ASP A 114 13.74 5.66 -14.12
CA ASP A 114 13.82 5.35 -12.69
C ASP A 114 12.53 5.70 -11.91
N GLY A 115 11.41 5.81 -12.61
CA GLY A 115 10.10 6.16 -12.05
C GLY A 115 9.76 7.64 -12.24
N ILE A 116 9.46 8.36 -11.17
CA ILE A 116 8.90 9.73 -11.26
C ILE A 116 9.92 10.78 -11.74
N ASP A 117 9.51 11.70 -12.62
CA ASP A 117 10.31 12.89 -12.95
C ASP A 117 10.25 13.92 -11.81
N LEU A 118 11.29 13.90 -10.97
CA LEU A 118 11.40 14.78 -9.79
C LEU A 118 11.71 16.23 -10.13
N GLU A 119 12.45 16.49 -11.21
CA GLU A 119 12.78 17.87 -11.60
C GLU A 119 11.53 18.57 -12.11
N TRP A 120 10.78 17.90 -13.00
CA TRP A 120 9.50 18.40 -13.48
C TRP A 120 8.53 18.60 -12.32
N LEU A 121 8.37 17.61 -11.44
CA LEU A 121 7.47 17.71 -10.29
C LEU A 121 7.84 18.88 -9.37
N GLY A 122 9.13 19.07 -9.09
CA GLY A 122 9.59 20.16 -8.22
C GLY A 122 9.27 21.55 -8.78
N ILE A 123 9.44 21.74 -10.10
CA ILE A 123 9.07 22.99 -10.78
C ILE A 123 7.56 23.22 -10.67
N GLN A 124 6.75 22.20 -10.95
CA GLN A 124 5.29 22.35 -10.95
C GLN A 124 4.70 22.55 -9.55
N LEU A 125 5.26 21.91 -8.53
CA LEU A 125 4.90 22.16 -7.13
C LEU A 125 5.18 23.62 -6.75
N ALA A 126 6.37 24.14 -7.08
CA ALA A 126 6.73 25.53 -6.81
C ALA A 126 5.81 26.52 -7.53
N MET A 127 5.53 26.30 -8.82
CA MET A 127 4.59 27.14 -9.58
C MET A 127 3.18 27.10 -9.00
N CYS A 128 2.71 25.93 -8.57
CA CYS A 128 1.41 25.78 -7.91
C CYS A 128 1.38 26.51 -6.57
N ASP A 129 2.48 26.51 -5.82
CA ASP A 129 2.60 27.21 -4.55
C ASP A 129 2.59 28.74 -4.71
N GLU A 130 3.25 29.27 -5.75
CA GLU A 130 3.31 30.70 -6.06
C GLU A 130 2.00 31.24 -6.65
N GLY A 131 1.34 30.46 -7.52
CA GLY A 131 0.09 30.86 -8.17
C GLY A 131 -1.15 30.73 -7.29
N HIS A 132 -1.02 30.16 -6.09
CA HIS A 132 -2.16 29.92 -5.21
C HIS A 132 -2.68 31.23 -4.59
N SER A 133 -3.91 31.59 -4.98
CA SER A 133 -4.68 32.66 -4.34
C SER A 133 -5.48 32.13 -3.15
N GLN A 134 -5.90 33.00 -2.24
CA GLN A 134 -6.72 32.61 -1.08
C GLN A 134 -7.96 31.82 -1.53
N PRO A 135 -8.34 30.73 -0.85
CA PRO A 135 -9.51 29.95 -1.21
C PRO A 135 -10.80 30.77 -1.02
N GLU A 136 -11.77 30.54 -1.90
CA GLU A 136 -13.12 31.13 -1.77
C GLU A 136 -13.96 30.47 -0.66
N LEU A 137 -13.54 29.30 -0.18
CA LEU A 137 -14.23 28.51 0.84
C LEU A 137 -13.46 28.53 2.15
N ASP A 138 -14.19 28.67 3.26
CA ASP A 138 -13.64 28.51 4.59
C ASP A 138 -13.14 27.07 4.79
N PRO A 139 -11.90 26.89 5.29
CA PRO A 139 -11.38 25.56 5.52
C PRO A 139 -12.13 24.86 6.65
N ARG A 140 -12.42 23.57 6.43
CA ARG A 140 -12.87 22.73 7.53
C ARG A 140 -11.77 22.69 8.60
N LYS A 141 -12.18 22.49 9.85
CA LYS A 141 -11.21 22.12 10.88
C LYS A 141 -10.84 20.64 10.68
N PRO A 142 -9.54 20.30 10.68
CA PRO A 142 -9.17 18.90 10.67
C PRO A 142 -9.72 18.21 11.93
N GLY A 143 -10.14 16.95 11.78
CA GLY A 143 -10.54 16.13 12.92
C GLY A 143 -9.38 15.89 13.88
N SER A 144 -9.67 15.34 15.07
CA SER A 144 -8.65 15.06 16.09
C SER A 144 -7.47 14.28 15.50
N GLY A 145 -6.24 14.74 15.78
CA GLY A 145 -5.01 14.09 15.33
C GLY A 145 -4.69 14.21 13.83
N ARG A 146 -5.37 15.10 13.09
CA ARG A 146 -5.17 15.27 11.63
C ARG A 146 -4.61 16.64 11.28
N LYS A 147 -3.99 16.69 10.10
CA LYS A 147 -3.69 17.92 9.36
C LYS A 147 -4.17 17.77 7.91
N PHE A 148 -4.35 18.88 7.22
CA PHE A 148 -4.61 18.88 5.78
C PHE A 148 -3.34 19.25 5.02
N TYR A 149 -2.96 18.42 4.06
CA TYR A 149 -1.77 18.66 3.23
C TYR A 149 -2.09 19.59 2.07
N ARG A 150 -1.11 20.42 1.69
CA ARG A 150 -1.22 21.32 0.52
C ARG A 150 -1.24 20.56 -0.79
N HIS A 151 -0.55 19.43 -0.86
CA HIS A 151 -0.49 18.61 -2.06
C HIS A 151 -0.67 17.14 -1.72
N VAL A 152 -1.15 16.37 -2.69
CA VAL A 152 -1.12 14.90 -2.63
C VAL A 152 -0.31 14.41 -3.81
N ILE A 153 0.58 13.45 -3.59
CA ILE A 153 1.34 12.75 -4.64
C ILE A 153 0.89 11.29 -4.62
N TYR A 154 0.35 10.79 -5.72
CA TYR A 154 -0.03 9.39 -5.86
C TYR A 154 0.96 8.66 -6.75
N THR A 155 1.48 7.54 -6.25
CA THR A 155 2.48 6.74 -6.95
C THR A 155 2.41 5.28 -6.58
N VAL A 156 2.91 4.41 -7.45
CA VAL A 156 3.11 2.97 -7.24
C VAL A 156 4.63 2.73 -7.27
N PRO A 157 5.33 2.78 -6.12
CA PRO A 157 6.80 2.80 -6.10
C PRO A 157 7.47 1.51 -6.59
N THR A 158 6.82 0.36 -6.38
CA THR A 158 7.33 -0.98 -6.70
C THR A 158 6.39 -1.64 -7.71
N CYS A 159 6.93 -2.08 -8.86
CA CYS A 159 6.18 -2.73 -9.93
C CYS A 159 4.94 -1.93 -10.39
N ALA A 160 5.19 -0.68 -10.79
CA ALA A 160 4.19 0.34 -11.09
C ALA A 160 3.08 -0.14 -12.04
N ASN A 161 1.84 0.26 -11.77
CA ASN A 161 0.72 -0.04 -12.65
C ASN A 161 0.42 1.17 -13.57
N PRO A 162 0.57 1.06 -14.90
CA PRO A 162 0.82 -0.15 -15.69
C PRO A 162 2.27 -0.39 -16.14
N SER A 163 3.21 0.52 -15.89
CA SER A 163 4.54 0.53 -16.51
C SER A 163 5.45 -0.65 -16.10
N GLY A 164 5.21 -1.25 -14.93
CA GLY A 164 6.02 -2.28 -14.32
C GLY A 164 7.29 -1.76 -13.65
N ARG A 165 7.57 -0.45 -13.70
CA ARG A 165 8.80 0.15 -13.16
C ARG A 165 8.87 0.10 -11.65
N THR A 166 10.09 0.08 -11.10
CA THR A 166 10.36 0.19 -9.67
C THR A 166 11.33 1.33 -9.44
N MET A 167 10.96 2.28 -8.57
CA MET A 167 11.80 3.42 -8.21
C MET A 167 13.03 2.97 -7.42
N SER A 168 14.21 3.46 -7.80
CA SER A 168 15.43 3.30 -6.99
C SER A 168 15.32 3.94 -5.61
N LEU A 169 16.17 3.51 -4.69
CA LEU A 169 16.28 4.11 -3.35
C LEU A 169 16.63 5.61 -3.40
N SER A 170 17.45 6.03 -4.38
CA SER A 170 17.80 7.44 -4.58
C SER A 170 16.57 8.27 -4.94
N THR A 171 15.77 7.81 -5.89
CA THR A 171 14.53 8.47 -6.31
C THR A 171 13.50 8.51 -5.17
N ARG A 172 13.34 7.43 -4.42
CA ARG A 172 12.47 7.38 -3.23
C ARG A 172 12.88 8.43 -2.18
N SER A 173 14.17 8.51 -1.86
CA SER A 173 14.71 9.45 -0.87
C SER A 173 14.51 10.91 -1.30
N ARG A 174 14.76 11.21 -2.59
CA ARG A 174 14.56 12.55 -3.16
C ARG A 174 13.08 12.93 -3.22
N LEU A 175 12.17 11.99 -3.52
CA LEU A 175 10.73 12.23 -3.52
C LEU A 175 10.23 12.59 -2.11
N VAL A 176 10.67 11.86 -1.07
CA VAL A 176 10.33 12.19 0.33
C VAL A 176 10.82 13.59 0.70
N ALA A 177 12.07 13.93 0.35
CA ALA A 177 12.61 15.27 0.61
C ALA A 177 11.78 16.37 -0.09
N LEU A 178 11.38 16.14 -1.34
CA LEU A 178 10.55 17.08 -2.09
C LEU A 178 9.15 17.24 -1.46
N ALA A 179 8.51 16.13 -1.07
CA ALA A 179 7.20 16.16 -0.43
C ALA A 179 7.22 16.93 0.90
N ARG A 180 8.25 16.72 1.72
CA ARG A 180 8.46 17.47 2.98
C ARG A 180 8.66 18.96 2.74
N LYS A 181 9.32 19.36 1.64
CA LYS A 181 9.55 20.78 1.29
C LYS A 181 8.25 21.51 0.92
N HIS A 182 7.31 20.82 0.29
CA HIS A 182 6.07 21.42 -0.25
C HIS A 182 4.81 21.08 0.57
N ASP A 183 4.94 20.45 1.74
CA ASP A 183 3.80 19.96 2.55
C ASP A 183 2.86 19.03 1.75
N ALA A 184 3.47 18.08 1.03
CA ALA A 184 2.77 17.08 0.24
C ALA A 184 2.64 15.75 0.98
N LEU A 185 1.48 15.10 0.88
CA LEU A 185 1.29 13.71 1.28
C LEU A 185 1.54 12.79 0.10
N ILE A 186 2.54 11.91 0.20
CA ILE A 186 2.77 10.83 -0.74
C ILE A 186 1.89 9.64 -0.32
N ILE A 187 0.96 9.25 -1.18
CA ILE A 187 0.18 8.01 -1.09
C ILE A 187 0.87 6.98 -1.99
N CYS A 188 1.60 6.05 -1.37
CA CYS A 188 2.22 4.92 -2.06
C CYS A 188 1.24 3.76 -2.15
N ASP A 189 0.83 3.38 -3.36
CA ASP A 189 0.00 2.20 -3.59
C ASP A 189 0.89 0.96 -3.68
N ASP A 190 1.24 0.39 -2.53
CA ASP A 190 2.26 -0.66 -2.38
C ASP A 190 1.67 -2.08 -2.49
N VAL A 191 0.52 -2.23 -3.14
CA VAL A 191 -0.17 -3.54 -3.29
C VAL A 191 0.62 -4.61 -4.06
N TYR A 192 1.74 -4.23 -4.69
CA TYR A 192 2.64 -5.12 -5.43
C TYR A 192 4.01 -5.31 -4.76
N ASP A 193 4.28 -4.67 -3.62
CA ASP A 193 5.63 -4.59 -3.02
C ASP A 193 6.25 -5.97 -2.72
N LEU A 194 5.40 -6.94 -2.39
CA LEU A 194 5.76 -8.33 -2.09
C LEU A 194 5.81 -9.26 -3.32
N LEU A 195 5.53 -8.72 -4.51
CA LEU A 195 5.36 -9.47 -5.75
C LEU A 195 6.54 -9.26 -6.70
N GLN A 196 7.75 -9.32 -6.17
CA GLN A 196 8.98 -9.27 -6.95
C GLN A 196 9.49 -10.69 -7.25
N TRP A 197 10.16 -10.86 -8.40
CA TRP A 197 10.83 -12.11 -8.79
C TRP A 197 11.96 -11.80 -9.79
N PRO A 198 13.02 -12.62 -9.84
CA PRO A 198 14.05 -12.47 -10.87
C PRO A 198 13.48 -12.80 -12.25
N LEU A 199 13.94 -12.10 -13.28
CA LEU A 199 13.55 -12.39 -14.66
C LEU A 199 14.18 -13.70 -15.12
N LEU A 200 13.38 -14.56 -15.75
CA LEU A 200 13.88 -15.79 -16.35
C LEU A 200 14.38 -15.50 -17.78
N PRO A 201 15.51 -16.09 -18.21
CA PRO A 201 15.94 -16.00 -19.59
C PRO A 201 14.94 -16.72 -20.51
N ASN A 202 14.82 -16.27 -21.77
CA ASN A 202 13.84 -16.79 -22.74
C ASN A 202 13.94 -18.31 -23.01
N SER A 203 15.08 -18.93 -22.69
CA SER A 203 15.33 -20.37 -22.80
C SER A 203 14.74 -21.20 -21.65
N LEU A 204 14.36 -20.58 -20.53
CA LEU A 204 13.87 -21.25 -19.32
C LEU A 204 12.39 -20.94 -19.09
N LEU A 205 11.52 -21.90 -19.41
CA LEU A 205 10.16 -21.91 -18.92
C LEU A 205 10.04 -22.97 -17.81
N PRO A 206 9.63 -22.61 -16.59
CA PRO A 206 9.35 -23.59 -15.56
C PRO A 206 8.21 -24.50 -16.03
N GLU A 207 8.46 -25.81 -16.03
CA GLU A 207 7.42 -26.80 -16.26
C GLU A 207 6.30 -26.64 -15.21
N PRO A 208 5.02 -26.68 -15.60
CA PRO A 208 3.94 -26.59 -14.63
C PRO A 208 3.97 -27.82 -13.73
N LEU A 209 4.07 -27.60 -12.42
CA LEU A 209 3.89 -28.70 -11.48
C LEU A 209 2.44 -29.21 -11.53
N PRO A 210 2.23 -30.51 -11.25
CA PRO A 210 0.90 -31.05 -11.08
C PRO A 210 0.14 -30.25 -10.02
N ALA A 211 -1.17 -30.09 -10.22
CA ALA A 211 -2.02 -29.53 -9.18
C ALA A 211 -1.87 -30.36 -7.89
N CYS A 212 -1.98 -29.71 -6.73
CA CYS A 212 -2.04 -30.43 -5.47
C CYS A 212 -3.21 -31.43 -5.55
N PRO A 213 -3.03 -32.73 -5.24
CA PRO A 213 -4.09 -33.73 -5.37
C PRO A 213 -5.37 -33.39 -4.60
N GLU A 214 -5.23 -32.65 -3.49
CA GLU A 214 -6.36 -32.20 -2.66
C GLU A 214 -7.07 -30.95 -3.23
N ASN A 215 -6.51 -30.29 -4.25
CA ASN A 215 -7.04 -29.06 -4.82
C ASN A 215 -6.59 -28.88 -6.28
N GLU A 216 -7.47 -29.22 -7.22
CA GLU A 216 -7.21 -29.15 -8.67
C GLU A 216 -6.76 -27.76 -9.18
N ASN A 217 -6.98 -26.69 -8.40
CA ASN A 217 -6.62 -25.31 -8.75
C ASN A 217 -5.41 -24.74 -7.98
N TYR A 218 -4.84 -25.49 -7.04
CA TYR A 218 -3.72 -25.04 -6.20
C TYR A 218 -2.41 -25.71 -6.63
N LYS A 219 -1.52 -24.95 -7.27
CA LYS A 219 -0.20 -25.42 -7.71
C LYS A 219 0.87 -24.88 -6.76
N VAL A 220 1.69 -25.79 -6.23
CA VAL A 220 2.83 -25.46 -5.38
C VAL A 220 4.10 -25.59 -6.23
N TYR A 221 4.90 -24.55 -6.23
CA TYR A 221 6.20 -24.47 -6.90
C TYR A 221 7.34 -24.41 -5.88
N PRO A 222 8.57 -24.80 -6.26
CA PRO A 222 9.76 -24.42 -5.53
C PRO A 222 9.75 -22.91 -5.25
N PRO A 223 10.15 -22.48 -4.05
CA PRO A 223 10.15 -21.06 -3.73
C PRO A 223 11.12 -20.31 -4.65
N VAL A 224 10.70 -19.16 -5.15
CA VAL A 224 11.58 -18.26 -5.89
C VAL A 224 12.54 -17.60 -4.90
N GLN A 225 13.84 -17.85 -5.09
CA GLN A 225 14.88 -17.13 -4.36
C GLN A 225 14.99 -15.71 -4.90
N LEU A 226 14.86 -14.73 -4.00
CA LEU A 226 15.08 -13.33 -4.34
C LEU A 226 16.55 -12.97 -4.12
N PRO A 227 17.15 -12.15 -4.98
CA PRO A 227 18.44 -11.54 -4.69
C PRO A 227 18.44 -10.81 -3.35
N GLU A 228 19.60 -10.72 -2.71
CA GLU A 228 19.79 -9.83 -1.57
C GLU A 228 19.40 -8.38 -1.94
N ASN A 229 18.82 -7.64 -1.00
CA ASN A 229 18.36 -6.26 -1.19
C ASN A 229 17.24 -6.07 -2.24
N THR A 230 16.47 -7.11 -2.54
CA THR A 230 15.25 -6.97 -3.39
C THR A 230 14.20 -6.07 -2.72
N ALA A 231 14.04 -6.17 -1.40
CA ALA A 231 13.15 -5.28 -0.65
C ALA A 231 13.84 -3.94 -0.41
N LEU A 232 13.47 -2.93 -1.21
CA LEU A 232 13.90 -1.55 -0.97
C LEU A 232 13.05 -0.93 0.15
N PRO A 233 13.62 -0.04 0.99
CA PRO A 233 12.84 0.74 1.95
C PRO A 233 11.64 1.43 1.30
N ARG A 234 10.47 1.37 1.95
CA ARG A 234 9.28 2.10 1.49
C ARG A 234 9.46 3.59 1.73
N LEU A 235 8.71 4.42 1.01
CA LEU A 235 8.80 5.87 1.24
C LEU A 235 8.32 6.27 2.63
N SER A 236 7.33 5.56 3.19
CA SER A 236 6.90 5.75 4.58
C SER A 236 8.00 5.40 5.58
N ASP A 237 8.86 4.44 5.25
CA ASP A 237 9.99 4.07 6.10
C ASP A 237 11.06 5.16 6.12
N LEU A 238 11.42 5.65 4.92
CA LEU A 238 12.39 6.73 4.73
C LEU A 238 11.92 8.04 5.38
N ASP A 239 10.63 8.38 5.24
CA ASP A 239 10.09 9.58 5.87
C ASP A 239 10.07 9.47 7.41
N LEU A 240 9.73 8.29 7.94
CA LEU A 240 9.79 8.04 9.38
C LEU A 240 11.21 8.20 9.94
N ASP A 241 12.24 7.71 9.24
CA ASP A 241 13.65 7.84 9.63
C ASP A 241 14.13 9.29 9.69
N LEU A 242 13.56 10.17 8.85
CA LEU A 242 13.89 11.60 8.84
C LEU A 242 13.28 12.38 10.01
N GLY A 243 12.35 11.76 10.76
CA GLY A 243 11.66 12.41 11.87
C GLY A 243 10.75 13.58 11.44
N PRO A 244 10.27 14.39 12.41
CA PRO A 244 9.32 15.47 12.15
C PRO A 244 9.83 16.51 11.14
N SER A 245 8.98 16.91 10.18
CA SER A 245 9.27 18.03 9.27
C SER A 245 8.91 19.38 9.90
N ALA A 246 9.32 20.48 9.25
CA ALA A 246 8.89 21.82 9.65
C ALA A 246 7.35 21.99 9.67
N HIS A 247 6.65 21.31 8.76
CA HIS A 247 5.18 21.32 8.70
C HIS A 247 4.52 20.44 9.76
N ASP A 248 5.26 19.47 10.32
CA ASP A 248 4.76 18.65 11.44
C ASP A 248 4.86 19.41 12.76
N VAL A 249 5.97 20.10 13.00
CA VAL A 249 6.19 20.93 14.20
C VAL A 249 5.12 22.00 14.34
N GLN A 250 4.73 22.65 13.24
CA GLN A 250 3.66 23.67 13.24
C GLN A 250 2.30 23.11 13.66
N ASN A 251 2.04 21.83 13.40
CA ASN A 251 0.78 21.16 13.74
C ASN A 251 0.84 20.42 15.09
N GLY A 252 1.99 20.41 15.76
CA GLY A 252 2.19 19.78 17.07
C GLY A 252 2.27 18.25 17.07
N ASN A 253 2.27 17.61 15.89
CA ASN A 253 2.28 16.15 15.74
C ASN A 253 3.16 15.71 14.56
N HIS A 254 3.88 14.61 14.72
CA HIS A 254 4.69 14.00 13.66
C HIS A 254 3.82 13.17 12.70
N SER A 255 3.04 13.82 11.85
CA SER A 255 2.18 13.13 10.87
C SER A 255 2.97 12.52 9.70
N GLY A 256 4.14 13.06 9.36
CA GLY A 256 4.91 12.60 8.21
C GLY A 256 4.31 13.05 6.87
N HIS A 257 4.92 12.62 5.77
CA HIS A 257 4.65 13.03 4.39
C HIS A 257 4.61 11.84 3.42
N ALA A 258 4.78 10.60 3.91
CA ALA A 258 4.62 9.40 3.10
C ALA A 258 3.89 8.28 3.85
N ILE A 259 2.93 7.65 3.18
CA ILE A 259 2.22 6.48 3.69
C ILE A 259 2.22 5.36 2.67
N SER A 260 2.32 4.13 3.17
CA SER A 260 2.24 2.91 2.37
C SER A 260 0.82 2.34 2.47
N ASN A 261 0.09 2.33 1.36
CA ASN A 261 -1.28 1.84 1.25
C ASN A 261 -1.28 0.44 0.60
N ASN A 262 -1.59 -0.57 1.39
CA ASN A 262 -1.41 -1.97 1.04
C ASN A 262 -2.75 -2.73 0.98
N SER A 263 -2.70 -3.95 0.42
CA SER A 263 -3.87 -4.83 0.34
C SER A 263 -3.50 -6.30 0.27
N PHE A 264 -4.32 -7.16 0.88
CA PHE A 264 -4.25 -8.60 0.66
C PHE A 264 -4.83 -9.04 -0.70
N SER A 265 -5.38 -8.12 -1.49
CA SER A 265 -6.06 -8.42 -2.77
C SER A 265 -5.21 -9.21 -3.77
N LYS A 266 -3.90 -8.95 -3.83
CA LYS A 266 -3.00 -9.54 -4.82
C LYS A 266 -2.30 -10.82 -4.33
N ILE A 267 -2.46 -11.14 -3.04
CA ILE A 267 -1.80 -12.26 -2.36
C ILE A 267 -2.77 -13.30 -1.76
N LEU A 268 -4.00 -12.91 -1.41
CA LEU A 268 -5.05 -13.83 -0.94
C LEU A 268 -6.30 -13.80 -1.84
N GLY A 269 -6.56 -12.68 -2.49
CA GLY A 269 -7.69 -12.50 -3.40
C GLY A 269 -8.49 -11.24 -3.09
N PRO A 270 -9.02 -10.56 -4.12
CA PRO A 270 -9.65 -9.24 -3.95
C PRO A 270 -10.93 -9.26 -3.12
N GLY A 271 -11.61 -10.42 -3.04
CA GLY A 271 -12.85 -10.60 -2.27
C GLY A 271 -12.65 -10.63 -0.75
N VAL A 272 -11.41 -10.74 -0.26
CA VAL A 272 -11.11 -10.71 1.19
C VAL A 272 -11.36 -9.32 1.79
N ARG A 273 -11.35 -8.26 0.96
CA ARG A 273 -11.63 -6.87 1.36
C ARG A 273 -10.87 -6.43 2.61
N THR A 274 -9.61 -6.82 2.73
CA THR A 274 -8.75 -6.49 3.87
C THR A 274 -7.42 -5.95 3.33
N GLY A 275 -6.91 -4.90 3.95
CA GLY A 275 -5.65 -4.26 3.66
C GLY A 275 -5.16 -3.50 4.87
N TRP A 276 -4.13 -2.70 4.70
CA TRP A 276 -3.62 -1.85 5.76
C TRP A 276 -2.96 -0.60 5.18
N VAL A 277 -2.99 0.48 5.96
CA VAL A 277 -2.16 1.66 5.73
C VAL A 277 -1.05 1.66 6.77
N GLN A 278 0.17 1.95 6.32
CA GLN A 278 1.33 2.13 7.17
C GLN A 278 1.83 3.57 7.11
N GLY A 279 2.19 4.12 8.28
CA GLY A 279 2.70 5.47 8.42
C GLY A 279 3.15 5.77 9.84
N THR A 280 3.39 7.05 10.15
CA THR A 280 3.73 7.48 11.52
C THR A 280 2.60 7.16 12.52
N PRO A 281 2.88 6.99 13.82
CA PRO A 281 1.84 6.75 14.82
C PRO A 281 0.76 7.85 14.84
N ALA A 282 1.15 9.11 14.63
CA ALA A 282 0.22 10.23 14.60
C ALA A 282 -0.71 10.16 13.38
N PHE A 283 -0.17 9.84 12.19
CA PHE A 283 -0.99 9.64 11.00
C PHE A 283 -1.98 8.49 11.18
N ILE A 284 -1.50 7.35 11.69
CA ILE A 284 -2.31 6.16 11.90
C ILE A 284 -3.42 6.42 12.92
N HIS A 285 -3.11 7.13 14.01
CA HIS A 285 -4.12 7.60 14.94
C HIS A 285 -5.15 8.49 14.21
N GLY A 286 -4.74 9.55 13.53
CA GLY A 286 -5.66 10.43 12.79
C GLY A 286 -6.53 9.70 11.76
N LEU A 287 -5.98 8.71 11.06
CA LEU A 287 -6.70 7.86 10.09
C LEU A 287 -7.71 6.96 10.80
N SER A 288 -7.34 6.34 11.92
CA SER A 288 -8.25 5.47 12.69
C SER A 288 -9.50 6.21 13.15
N GLN A 289 -9.39 7.51 13.40
CA GLN A 289 -10.51 8.33 13.86
C GLN A 289 -11.52 8.67 12.74
N THR A 290 -11.36 8.13 11.52
CA THR A 290 -12.23 8.46 10.37
C THR A 290 -13.68 8.16 10.74
N GLY A 291 -14.63 9.03 10.39
CA GLY A 291 -16.00 8.91 10.90
C GLY A 291 -16.68 7.57 10.56
N SER A 292 -16.34 6.98 9.41
CA SER A 292 -16.80 5.64 9.01
C SER A 292 -16.18 4.50 9.84
N THR A 293 -15.08 4.75 10.53
CA THR A 293 -14.35 3.79 11.37
C THR A 293 -14.85 3.83 12.82
N VAL A 294 -14.98 5.03 13.41
CA VAL A 294 -15.30 5.22 14.84
C VAL A 294 -16.69 4.69 15.23
N SER A 295 -17.58 4.44 14.26
CA SER A 295 -18.91 3.89 14.55
C SER A 295 -18.90 2.42 15.01
N GLY A 296 -17.86 1.64 14.68
CA GLY A 296 -17.82 0.20 14.97
C GLY A 296 -16.42 -0.43 14.99
N GLY A 297 -15.36 0.39 14.94
CA GLY A 297 -14.00 -0.08 14.75
C GLY A 297 -13.62 -0.22 13.27
N ALA A 298 -12.35 -0.57 13.02
CA ALA A 298 -11.88 -0.70 11.63
C ALA A 298 -12.71 -1.72 10.84
N PRO A 299 -12.92 -1.47 9.54
CA PRO A 299 -13.71 -2.36 8.72
C PRO A 299 -13.03 -3.74 8.58
N SER A 300 -13.83 -4.75 8.23
CA SER A 300 -13.37 -6.11 7.93
C SER A 300 -12.81 -6.89 9.12
N GLN A 301 -13.35 -6.69 10.33
CA GLN A 301 -12.93 -7.40 11.56
C GLN A 301 -12.86 -8.93 11.40
N PHE A 302 -13.94 -9.57 10.91
CA PHE A 302 -13.97 -11.03 10.74
C PHE A 302 -12.96 -11.53 9.71
N ALA A 303 -12.85 -10.85 8.56
CA ALA A 303 -11.85 -11.18 7.55
C ALA A 303 -10.43 -10.96 8.10
N SER A 304 -10.22 -9.96 8.94
CA SER A 304 -8.94 -9.69 9.60
C SER A 304 -8.51 -10.83 10.52
N ALA A 305 -9.44 -11.45 11.24
CA ALA A 305 -9.15 -12.62 12.07
C ALA A 305 -8.71 -13.84 11.23
N ILE A 306 -9.34 -14.06 10.07
CA ILE A 306 -8.95 -15.13 9.13
C ILE A 306 -7.55 -14.85 8.55
N VAL A 307 -7.29 -13.60 8.14
CA VAL A 307 -5.97 -13.20 7.61
C VAL A 307 -4.89 -13.33 8.69
N HIS A 308 -5.19 -12.95 9.93
CA HIS A 308 -4.29 -13.12 11.06
C HIS A 308 -3.89 -14.60 11.25
N GLU A 309 -4.85 -15.54 11.19
CA GLU A 309 -4.54 -16.96 11.28
C GLU A 309 -3.61 -17.45 10.16
N LEU A 310 -3.75 -16.91 8.94
CA LEU A 310 -2.87 -17.25 7.81
C LEU A 310 -1.47 -16.68 7.94
N LEU A 311 -1.33 -15.48 8.49
CA LEU A 311 -0.03 -14.87 8.77
C LEU A 311 0.67 -15.59 9.93
N GLN A 312 -0.01 -15.74 11.07
CA GLN A 312 0.51 -16.39 12.27
C GLN A 312 0.98 -17.84 12.02
N SER A 313 0.31 -18.57 11.11
CA SER A 313 0.71 -19.93 10.75
C SER A 313 1.83 -20.01 9.69
N GLY A 314 2.28 -18.87 9.14
CA GLY A 314 3.25 -18.81 8.03
C GLY A 314 2.70 -19.25 6.68
N ARG A 315 1.42 -19.63 6.60
CA ARG A 315 0.83 -20.20 5.37
C ARG A 315 0.64 -19.16 4.28
N LEU A 316 0.41 -17.90 4.63
CA LEU A 316 0.40 -16.81 3.65
C LEU A 316 1.79 -16.60 3.03
N GLU A 317 2.84 -16.57 3.85
CA GLU A 317 4.20 -16.43 3.34
C GLU A 317 4.58 -17.58 2.41
N GLU A 318 4.27 -18.82 2.83
CA GLU A 318 4.48 -20.00 1.99
C GLU A 318 3.67 -19.92 0.69
N HIS A 319 2.42 -19.48 0.75
CA HIS A 319 1.60 -19.28 -0.44
C HIS A 319 2.21 -18.25 -1.40
N ILE A 320 2.71 -17.12 -0.90
CA ILE A 320 3.36 -16.09 -1.70
C ILE A 320 4.65 -16.64 -2.34
N ALA A 321 5.47 -17.33 -1.56
CA ALA A 321 6.77 -17.86 -2.00
C ALA A 321 6.64 -19.00 -3.01
N ARG A 322 5.66 -19.89 -2.81
CA ARG A 322 5.53 -21.14 -3.58
C ARG A 322 4.44 -21.10 -4.62
N CYS A 323 3.47 -20.18 -4.57
CA CYS A 323 2.36 -20.17 -5.52
C CYS A 323 2.28 -18.86 -6.28
N VAL A 324 2.25 -17.73 -5.57
CA VAL A 324 2.01 -16.41 -6.18
C VAL A 324 3.22 -15.96 -7.01
N ARG A 325 4.39 -15.80 -6.39
CA ARG A 325 5.61 -15.34 -7.08
C ARG A 325 6.03 -16.27 -8.24
N PRO A 326 6.13 -17.60 -8.06
CA PRO A 326 6.50 -18.50 -9.16
C PRO A 326 5.45 -18.52 -10.28
N GLY A 327 4.16 -18.46 -9.92
CA GLY A 327 3.07 -18.41 -10.88
C GLY A 327 3.09 -17.13 -11.74
N LEU A 328 3.38 -15.98 -11.12
CA LEU A 328 3.54 -14.70 -11.82
C LEU A 328 4.82 -14.67 -12.66
N GLN A 329 5.96 -15.11 -12.13
CA GLN A 329 7.23 -15.22 -12.86
C GLN A 329 7.07 -16.07 -14.14
N ARG A 330 6.40 -17.22 -14.04
CA ARG A 330 6.11 -18.08 -15.19
C ARG A 330 5.22 -17.39 -16.22
N ARG A 331 4.14 -16.72 -15.78
CA ARG A 331 3.24 -15.98 -16.69
C ARG A 331 3.97 -14.86 -17.41
N HIS A 332 4.81 -14.12 -16.68
CA HIS A 332 5.67 -13.09 -17.24
C HIS A 332 6.61 -13.67 -18.31
N ALA A 333 7.32 -14.76 -18.02
CA ALA A 333 8.24 -15.39 -18.97
C ALA A 333 7.55 -15.89 -20.24
N ILE A 334 6.34 -16.48 -20.11
CA ILE A 334 5.54 -16.90 -21.27
C ILE A 334 5.13 -15.70 -22.13
N LEU A 335 4.66 -14.63 -21.50
CA LEU A 335 4.26 -13.41 -22.20
C LEU A 335 5.45 -12.77 -22.92
N ALA A 336 6.57 -12.56 -22.21
CA ALA A 336 7.79 -11.98 -22.76
C ALA A 336 8.32 -12.78 -23.97
N ARG A 337 8.32 -14.12 -23.87
CA ARG A 337 8.70 -14.98 -24.99
C ARG A 337 7.74 -14.85 -26.18
N ALA A 338 6.43 -14.78 -25.93
CA ALA A 338 5.43 -14.68 -26.99
C ALA A 338 5.50 -13.36 -27.76
N VAL A 339 5.86 -12.26 -27.10
CA VAL A 339 5.99 -10.93 -27.74
C VAL A 339 7.39 -10.69 -28.34
N GLY A 340 8.31 -11.65 -28.24
CA GLY A 340 9.65 -11.55 -28.82
C GLY A 340 10.59 -10.56 -28.11
N THR A 341 10.23 -10.08 -26.93
CA THR A 341 11.14 -9.26 -26.11
C THR A 341 12.22 -10.16 -25.53
N SER A 342 13.46 -9.98 -25.99
CA SER A 342 14.64 -10.37 -25.21
C SER A 342 14.54 -9.70 -23.84
N ALA A 343 14.88 -10.42 -22.77
CA ALA A 343 14.79 -9.99 -21.38
C ALA A 343 15.58 -8.69 -21.09
N ALA A 344 15.04 -7.54 -21.49
CA ALA A 344 15.62 -6.22 -21.30
C ALA A 344 14.49 -5.18 -21.20
N ILE A 345 13.99 -4.98 -19.98
CA ILE A 345 13.66 -3.66 -19.40
C ILE A 345 14.02 -3.76 -17.93
#